data_AF-A0A554LFB3-F1
#
_entry.id   AF-A0A554LFB3-F1
#
_cell.length_a   1.000
_cell.length_b   1.000
_cell.length_c   1.000
_cell.angle_alpha   90.00
_cell.angle_beta   90.00
_cell.angle_gamma   90.00
#
_symmetry.space_group_name_H-M   'P 1'
#
loop_
_entity.id
_entity.type
_entity.pdbx_description
1 polymer ?
#
loop_
_entity_poly.entity_id
_entity_poly.type
_entity_poly.pdbx_seq_one_letter_code
_entity_poly.pdbx_strand_id
1 'polypeptide(L)'
;MRGEIIDRVCYDHDSGKFTDPIKIHPNKFIVFQGLMTFLLDKMRNLPDLKIYMEADEVLRMKWKILRDQKERKYQAQTVSAQIEKRRPDAEKFIHPQKQFADWSIHYTTDKNGFLSLGYLLKNSIKIDALVAELKLLRLEIEHKYHSIDYQQLCIQGDVDSAEIEKVAYSLYPNLNDLVEGSPKFESGLMGVHQIFFINYLYNFYNGKNATFS
;
A
#
# COMPACT_ATOMS: atom_id res chain seq x y z
N MET A 1 16.76 3.52 13.18
CA MET A 1 16.42 2.67 14.35
C MET A 1 17.71 2.14 14.98
N ARG A 2 17.72 1.80 16.28
CA ARG A 2 18.93 1.42 17.04
C ARG A 2 19.37 -0.05 16.90
N GLY A 3 18.64 -0.89 16.19
CA GLY A 3 19.01 -2.31 16.02
C GLY A 3 18.86 -3.16 17.28
N GLU A 4 17.94 -2.77 18.17
CA GLU A 4 17.68 -3.46 19.45
C GLU A 4 16.54 -4.48 19.28
N ILE A 5 16.64 -5.61 20.00
CA ILE A 5 15.54 -6.58 20.13
C ILE A 5 14.46 -5.95 21.02
N ILE A 6 13.20 -6.10 20.62
CA ILE A 6 12.05 -5.60 21.40
C ILE A 6 11.08 -6.73 21.70
N ASP A 7 10.34 -6.59 22.81
CA ASP A 7 9.18 -7.44 23.10
C ASP A 7 7.92 -6.78 22.54
N ARG A 8 7.12 -7.54 21.79
CA ARG A 8 5.84 -7.11 21.21
C ARG A 8 4.72 -8.01 21.69
N VAL A 9 3.60 -7.42 22.09
CA VAL A 9 2.34 -8.16 22.30
C VAL A 9 1.45 -8.03 21.06
N CYS A 10 0.72 -9.08 20.72
CA CYS A 10 -0.25 -9.08 19.63
C CYS A 10 -1.67 -9.03 20.20
N TYR A 11 -2.60 -8.42 19.47
CA TYR A 11 -4.02 -8.50 19.80
C TYR A 11 -4.65 -9.68 19.05
N ASP A 12 -5.23 -10.61 19.79
CA ASP A 12 -5.96 -11.76 19.24
C ASP A 12 -7.41 -11.34 18.93
N HIS A 13 -7.77 -11.44 17.65
CA HIS A 13 -9.10 -11.05 17.16
C HIS A 13 -10.21 -12.06 17.45
N ASP A 14 -9.87 -13.30 17.81
CA ASP A 14 -10.84 -14.34 18.17
C ASP A 14 -11.18 -14.27 19.66
N SER A 15 -10.16 -14.13 20.53
CA SER A 15 -10.35 -14.06 21.98
C SER A 15 -10.54 -12.64 22.54
N GLY A 16 -10.14 -11.62 21.78
CA GLY A 16 -10.19 -10.21 22.19
C GLY A 16 -9.16 -9.83 23.25
N LYS A 17 -8.09 -10.61 23.42
CA LYS A 17 -7.06 -10.43 24.44
C LYS A 17 -5.69 -10.18 23.82
N PHE A 18 -4.76 -9.69 24.64
CA PHE A 18 -3.35 -9.61 24.26
C PHE A 18 -2.67 -10.98 24.45
N THR A 19 -1.80 -11.33 23.52
CA THR A 19 -0.94 -12.51 23.61
C THR A 19 0.20 -12.28 24.62
N ASP A 20 0.88 -13.37 24.97
CA ASP A 20 2.20 -13.26 25.61
C ASP A 20 3.18 -12.47 24.72
N PRO A 21 4.16 -11.77 25.31
CA PRO A 21 5.16 -11.04 24.55
C PRO A 21 6.00 -11.96 23.67
N ILE A 22 6.22 -11.55 22.41
CA ILE A 22 7.13 -12.20 21.48
C ILE A 22 8.34 -11.30 21.21
N LYS A 23 9.52 -11.91 21.09
CA LYS A 23 10.74 -11.20 20.72
C LYS A 23 10.75 -10.88 19.23
N ILE A 24 10.94 -9.62 18.90
CA ILE A 24 11.12 -9.14 17.54
C ILE A 24 12.57 -8.73 17.35
N HIS A 25 13.24 -9.41 16.43
CA HIS A 25 14.60 -9.07 16.04
C HIS A 25 14.61 -7.93 15.02
N PRO A 26 15.65 -7.08 15.03
CA PRO A 26 15.85 -6.09 13.98
C PRO A 26 15.84 -6.71 12.60
N ASN A 27 15.22 -6.04 11.64
CA ASN A 27 15.19 -6.46 10.25
C ASN A 27 15.51 -5.27 9.33
N LYS A 28 16.05 -5.55 8.15
CA LYS A 28 16.33 -4.55 7.10
C LYS A 28 15.05 -3.85 6.67
N PHE A 29 13.93 -4.58 6.66
CA PHE A 29 12.61 -4.05 6.35
C PHE A 29 11.66 -4.24 7.54
N ILE A 30 11.03 -3.15 7.96
CA ILE A 30 10.04 -3.15 9.03
C ILE A 30 8.81 -2.41 8.51
N VAL A 31 7.65 -3.07 8.60
CA VAL A 31 6.37 -2.49 8.20
C VAL A 31 5.55 -2.21 9.45
N PHE A 32 5.13 -0.96 9.60
CA PHE A 32 4.13 -0.55 10.60
C PHE A 32 2.77 -0.45 9.93
N GLN A 33 1.87 -1.36 10.28
CA GLN A 33 0.50 -1.37 9.77
C GLN A 33 -0.49 -1.12 10.91
N GLY A 34 -1.44 -0.21 10.70
CA GLY A 34 -2.47 0.07 11.68
C GLY A 34 -3.33 1.27 11.30
N LEU A 35 -4.36 1.54 12.11
CA LEU A 35 -5.28 2.66 11.90
C LEU A 35 -4.69 4.02 12.32
N MET A 36 -3.66 4.02 13.17
CA MET A 36 -3.13 5.23 13.85
C MET A 36 -1.63 5.44 13.64
N THR A 37 -1.06 4.86 12.57
CA THR A 37 0.39 4.83 12.34
C THR A 37 1.00 6.24 12.25
N PHE A 38 0.25 7.22 11.75
CA PHE A 38 0.72 8.60 11.58
C PHE A 38 0.13 9.58 12.60
N LEU A 39 -0.60 9.10 13.62
CA LEU A 39 -1.26 9.95 14.59
C LEU A 39 -0.27 10.74 15.44
N LEU A 40 0.71 10.04 16.02
CA LEU A 40 1.74 10.65 16.86
C LEU A 40 2.91 11.14 15.98
N ASP A 41 3.32 12.40 16.15
CA ASP A 41 4.40 13.01 15.36
C ASP A 41 5.71 12.19 15.43
N LYS A 42 6.04 11.68 16.62
CA LYS A 42 7.22 10.82 16.80
C LYS A 42 7.15 9.55 15.96
N MET A 43 5.97 8.94 15.84
CA MET A 43 5.78 7.73 15.02
C MET A 43 5.79 8.08 13.53
N ARG A 44 5.15 9.18 13.16
CA ARG A 44 5.09 9.67 11.78
C ARG A 44 6.46 9.94 11.16
N ASN A 45 7.44 10.35 11.96
CA ASN A 45 8.78 10.70 11.48
C ASN A 45 9.76 9.51 11.43
N LEU A 46 9.34 8.29 11.78
CA LEU A 46 10.21 7.10 11.74
C LEU A 46 10.32 6.42 10.36
N PRO A 47 9.23 6.25 9.58
CA PRO A 47 9.29 5.50 8.33
C PRO A 47 9.99 6.29 7.22
N ASP A 48 10.80 5.59 6.42
CA ASP A 48 11.35 6.12 5.17
C ASP A 48 10.27 6.32 4.09
N LEU A 49 9.17 5.55 4.15
CA LEU A 49 8.02 5.64 3.25
C LEU A 49 6.72 5.59 4.05
N LYS A 50 5.82 6.54 3.79
CA LYS A 50 4.47 6.59 4.39
C LYS A 50 3.41 6.31 3.33
N ILE A 51 2.73 5.17 3.46
CA ILE A 51 1.64 4.76 2.57
C ILE A 51 0.29 4.93 3.28
N TYR A 52 -0.67 5.58 2.62
CA TYR A 52 -2.07 5.64 3.07
C TYR A 52 -2.97 4.97 2.04
N MET A 53 -3.87 4.09 2.46
CA MET A 53 -4.76 3.35 1.57
C MET A 53 -6.22 3.70 1.88
N GLU A 54 -6.99 3.97 0.84
CA GLU A 54 -8.42 4.21 0.93
C GLU A 54 -9.16 3.68 -0.31
N ALA A 55 -10.47 3.59 -0.19
CA ALA A 55 -11.37 3.26 -1.27
C ALA A 55 -12.59 4.16 -1.17
N ASP A 56 -13.29 4.38 -2.28
CA ASP A 56 -14.59 5.06 -2.27
C ASP A 56 -15.53 4.44 -1.24
N GLU A 57 -16.32 5.27 -0.55
CA GLU A 57 -17.10 4.83 0.61
C GLU A 57 -18.03 3.64 0.28
N VAL A 58 -18.69 3.69 -0.87
CA VAL A 58 -19.58 2.61 -1.34
C VAL A 58 -18.79 1.32 -1.57
N LEU A 59 -17.61 1.40 -2.21
CA LEU A 59 -16.74 0.26 -2.47
C LEU A 59 -16.21 -0.33 -1.16
N ARG A 60 -15.72 0.53 -0.27
CA ARG A 60 -15.22 0.16 1.07
C ARG A 60 -16.30 -0.54 1.90
N MET A 61 -17.52 0.01 1.93
CA MET A 61 -18.65 -0.59 2.63
C MET A 61 -19.00 -1.97 2.04
N LYS A 62 -19.06 -2.08 0.71
CA LYS A 62 -19.32 -3.35 0.01
C LYS A 62 -18.28 -4.42 0.37
N TRP A 63 -16.99 -4.10 0.27
CA TRP A 63 -15.92 -5.02 0.65
C TRP A 63 -15.98 -5.43 2.12
N LYS A 64 -16.25 -4.47 3.02
CA LYS A 64 -16.36 -4.75 4.44
C LYS A 64 -17.54 -5.65 4.77
N ILE A 65 -18.71 -5.43 4.15
CA ILE A 65 -19.89 -6.28 4.34
C ILE A 65 -19.60 -7.70 3.83
N LEU A 66 -19.09 -7.84 2.61
CA LEU A 66 -18.79 -9.16 2.02
C LEU A 66 -17.78 -9.95 2.87
N ARG A 67 -16.71 -9.29 3.32
CA ARG A 67 -15.70 -9.91 4.18
C ARG A 67 -16.29 -10.32 5.53
N ASP A 68 -16.97 -9.41 6.23
CA ASP A 68 -17.48 -9.68 7.59
C ASP A 68 -18.64 -10.70 7.56
N GLN A 69 -19.40 -10.80 6.46
CA GLN A 69 -20.35 -11.89 6.24
C GLN A 69 -19.65 -13.24 6.06
N LYS A 70 -18.62 -13.29 5.21
CA LYS A 70 -17.90 -14.53 4.88
C LYS A 70 -17.06 -15.05 6.04
N GLU A 71 -16.28 -14.19 6.68
CA GLU A 71 -15.28 -14.57 7.68
C GLU A 71 -15.85 -14.55 9.10
N ARG A 72 -16.73 -13.59 9.42
CA ARG A 72 -17.21 -13.35 10.79
C ARG A 72 -18.68 -13.72 11.00
N LYS A 73 -19.35 -14.18 9.94
CA LYS A 73 -20.77 -14.58 9.95
C LYS A 73 -21.71 -13.49 10.46
N TYR A 74 -21.33 -12.22 10.30
CA TYR A 74 -22.18 -11.10 10.69
C TYR A 74 -23.27 -10.83 9.67
N GLN A 75 -24.42 -10.33 10.12
CA GLN A 75 -25.47 -9.85 9.22
C GLN A 75 -25.09 -8.50 8.61
N ALA A 76 -25.47 -8.26 7.36
CA ALA A 76 -25.12 -7.03 6.64
C ALA A 76 -25.57 -5.76 7.40
N GLN A 77 -26.77 -5.78 7.98
CA GLN A 77 -27.31 -4.67 8.78
C GLN A 77 -26.42 -4.37 10.00
N THR A 78 -25.91 -5.40 10.68
CA THR A 78 -25.00 -5.25 11.82
C THR A 78 -23.69 -4.58 11.38
N VAL A 79 -23.15 -4.97 10.22
CA VAL A 79 -21.93 -4.37 9.67
C VAL A 79 -22.17 -2.91 9.31
N SER A 80 -23.29 -2.58 8.66
CA SER A 80 -23.65 -1.19 8.33
C SER A 80 -23.80 -0.31 9.56
N ALA A 81 -24.50 -0.78 10.61
CA ALA A 81 -24.64 -0.05 11.86
C ALA A 81 -23.29 0.19 12.56
N GLN A 82 -22.37 -0.78 12.49
CA GLN A 82 -21.02 -0.62 13.00
C GLN A 82 -20.18 0.40 12.23
N ILE A 83 -20.37 0.50 10.90
CA ILE A 83 -19.69 1.49 10.07
C ILE A 83 -20.18 2.89 10.45
N GLU A 84 -21.49 3.07 10.52
CA GLU A 84 -22.12 4.33 10.92
C GLU A 84 -21.62 4.80 12.29
N LYS A 85 -21.66 3.90 13.28
CA LYS A 85 -21.21 4.18 14.65
C LYS A 85 -19.75 4.66 14.71
N ARG A 86 -18.89 4.17 13.82
CA ARG A 86 -17.44 4.48 13.80
C ARG A 86 -17.06 5.60 12.85
N ARG A 87 -18.00 6.12 12.04
CA ARG A 87 -17.71 7.18 11.05
C ARG A 87 -17.13 8.44 11.71
N PRO A 88 -17.69 8.97 12.82
CA PRO A 88 -17.14 10.19 13.44
C PRO A 88 -15.68 10.02 13.88
N ASP A 89 -15.32 8.84 14.42
CA ASP A 89 -13.94 8.55 14.82
C ASP A 89 -13.02 8.43 13.60
N ALA A 90 -13.49 7.84 12.50
CA ALA A 90 -12.71 7.73 11.27
C ALA A 90 -12.44 9.11 10.66
N GLU A 91 -13.44 9.97 10.59
CA GLU A 91 -13.32 11.34 10.08
C GLU A 91 -12.39 12.19 10.95
N LYS A 92 -12.44 12.00 12.27
CA LYS A 92 -11.65 12.77 13.22
C LYS A 92 -10.19 12.30 13.31
N PHE A 93 -9.94 10.99 13.26
CA PHE A 93 -8.64 10.43 13.61
C PHE A 93 -7.97 9.63 12.48
N ILE A 94 -8.72 9.05 11.54
CA ILE A 94 -8.16 8.21 10.47
C ILE A 94 -7.90 9.05 9.21
N HIS A 95 -8.94 9.67 8.66
CA HIS A 95 -8.87 10.37 7.37
C HIS A 95 -7.84 11.52 7.32
N PRO A 96 -7.67 12.33 8.39
CA PRO A 96 -6.66 13.39 8.39
C PRO A 96 -5.23 12.87 8.24
N GLN A 97 -4.95 11.61 8.57
CA GLN A 97 -3.61 11.03 8.43
C GLN A 97 -3.14 10.94 6.97
N LYS A 98 -4.05 10.97 5.99
CA LYS A 98 -3.72 10.95 4.55
C LYS A 98 -2.75 12.06 4.15
N GLN A 99 -2.85 13.24 4.78
CA GLN A 99 -1.99 14.39 4.45
C GLN A 99 -0.49 14.13 4.68
N PHE A 100 -0.15 13.12 5.48
CA PHE A 100 1.23 12.75 5.79
C PHE A 100 1.78 11.66 4.86
N ALA A 101 0.98 11.16 3.92
CA ALA A 101 1.41 10.12 3.02
C ALA A 101 2.37 10.64 1.94
N ASP A 102 3.44 9.88 1.71
CA ASP A 102 4.31 10.05 0.55
C ASP A 102 3.70 9.36 -0.68
N TRP A 103 2.91 8.32 -0.44
CA TRP A 103 2.19 7.56 -1.47
C TRP A 103 0.79 7.22 -0.95
N SER A 104 -0.23 7.86 -1.51
CA SER A 104 -1.63 7.49 -1.28
C SER A 104 -2.12 6.55 -2.36
N ILE A 105 -2.81 5.49 -1.95
CA ILE A 105 -3.47 4.50 -2.80
C ILE A 105 -4.97 4.67 -2.63
N HIS A 106 -5.68 4.85 -3.73
CA HIS A 106 -7.11 5.07 -3.76
C HIS A 106 -7.77 4.10 -4.74
N TYR A 107 -8.76 3.34 -4.28
CA TYR A 107 -9.53 2.45 -5.14
C TYR A 107 -10.90 3.04 -5.43
N THR A 108 -11.26 3.07 -6.71
CA THR A 108 -12.59 3.47 -7.19
C THR A 108 -13.19 2.36 -8.04
N THR A 109 -14.49 2.44 -8.29
CA THR A 109 -15.13 1.62 -9.31
C THR A 109 -15.83 2.49 -10.33
N ASP A 110 -15.72 2.13 -11.60
CA ASP A 110 -16.54 2.76 -12.63
C ASP A 110 -18.02 2.32 -12.55
N LYS A 111 -18.84 2.86 -13.44
CA LYS A 111 -20.28 2.55 -13.50
C LYS A 111 -20.58 1.07 -13.77
N ASN A 112 -19.65 0.36 -14.39
CA ASN A 112 -19.76 -1.06 -14.71
C ASN A 112 -19.19 -1.96 -13.60
N GLY A 113 -18.63 -1.36 -12.54
CA GLY A 113 -18.03 -2.07 -11.42
C GLY A 113 -16.58 -2.50 -11.65
N PHE A 114 -15.92 -2.04 -12.71
CA PHE A 114 -14.49 -2.28 -12.89
C PHE A 114 -13.70 -1.48 -11.85
N LEU A 115 -12.74 -2.15 -11.22
CA LEU A 115 -11.88 -1.59 -10.19
C LEU A 115 -10.78 -0.76 -10.85
N SER A 116 -10.64 0.49 -10.44
CA SER A 116 -9.57 1.38 -10.87
C SER A 116 -8.68 1.74 -9.69
N LEU A 117 -7.40 1.87 -9.98
CA LEU A 117 -6.35 2.15 -9.02
C LEU A 117 -5.80 3.57 -9.23
N GLY A 118 -6.01 4.43 -8.24
CA GLY A 118 -5.41 5.75 -8.17
C GLY A 118 -4.19 5.76 -7.25
N TYR A 119 -3.09 6.35 -7.72
CA TYR A 119 -1.98 6.74 -6.88
C TYR A 119 -1.81 8.26 -6.87
N LEU A 120 -1.52 8.79 -5.68
CA LEU A 120 -0.96 10.13 -5.51
C LEU A 120 0.38 9.97 -4.80
N LEU A 121 1.47 10.20 -5.51
CA LEU A 121 2.84 9.97 -5.03
C LEU A 121 3.59 11.30 -4.94
N LYS A 122 4.52 11.42 -3.99
CA LYS A 122 5.48 12.52 -4.00
C LYS A 122 6.27 12.53 -5.31
N ASN A 123 6.58 13.73 -5.81
CA ASN A 123 7.40 13.90 -7.02
C ASN A 123 8.82 13.33 -6.85
N SER A 124 9.30 13.14 -5.61
CA SER A 124 10.57 12.47 -5.30
C SER A 124 10.56 10.97 -5.59
N ILE A 125 9.38 10.33 -5.71
CA ILE A 125 9.25 8.92 -6.06
C ILE A 125 9.30 8.79 -7.58
N LYS A 126 10.42 8.32 -8.12
CA LYS A 126 10.64 8.20 -9.57
C LYS A 126 9.82 7.05 -10.15
N ILE A 127 8.91 7.33 -11.09
CA ILE A 127 8.06 6.29 -11.72
C ILE A 127 8.03 6.35 -13.25
N ASP A 128 8.68 7.33 -13.89
CA ASP A 128 8.52 7.58 -15.33
C ASP A 128 8.87 6.35 -16.19
N ALA A 129 10.00 5.71 -15.91
CA ALA A 129 10.44 4.50 -16.64
C ALA A 129 9.46 3.33 -16.44
N LEU A 130 8.98 3.15 -15.21
CA LEU A 130 7.98 2.11 -14.90
C LEU A 130 6.66 2.37 -15.63
N VAL A 131 6.17 3.60 -15.60
CA VAL A 131 4.93 3.99 -16.29
C VAL A 131 5.06 3.80 -17.80
N ALA A 132 6.22 4.10 -18.38
CA ALA A 132 6.48 3.89 -19.81
C ALA A 132 6.35 2.40 -20.20
N GLU A 133 6.93 1.48 -19.42
CA GLU A 133 6.82 0.04 -19.67
C GLU A 133 5.39 -0.47 -19.44
N LEU A 134 4.71 -0.03 -18.38
CA LEU A 134 3.35 -0.49 -18.08
C LEU A 134 2.33 -0.02 -19.13
N LYS A 135 2.57 1.11 -19.81
CA LYS A 135 1.74 1.58 -20.93
C LYS A 135 1.82 0.69 -22.18
N LEU A 136 2.82 -0.20 -22.26
CA LEU A 136 2.93 -1.19 -23.33
C LEU A 136 2.05 -2.44 -23.08
N LEU A 137 1.51 -2.57 -21.86
CA LEU A 137 0.63 -3.67 -21.48
C LEU A 137 -0.84 -3.32 -21.73
N ARG A 138 -1.75 -4.26 -21.42
CA ARG A 138 -3.21 -4.08 -21.54
C ARG A 138 -3.80 -3.26 -20.37
N LEU A 139 -3.14 -2.16 -20.03
CA LEU A 139 -3.53 -1.26 -18.96
C LEU A 139 -3.85 0.13 -19.53
N GLU A 140 -4.96 0.70 -19.10
CA GLU A 140 -5.28 2.11 -19.32
C GLU A 140 -4.60 2.92 -18.21
N ILE A 141 -3.63 3.76 -18.58
CA ILE A 141 -2.81 4.51 -17.63
C ILE A 141 -2.82 6.01 -17.95
N GLU A 142 -3.37 6.81 -17.03
CA GLU A 142 -3.26 8.27 -17.05
C GLU A 142 -2.25 8.72 -15.99
N HIS A 143 -1.17 9.40 -16.41
CA HIS A 143 -0.14 9.96 -15.53
C HIS A 143 -0.03 11.46 -15.73
N LYS A 144 -0.01 12.24 -14.64
CA LYS A 144 0.20 13.68 -14.66
C LYS A 144 0.88 14.17 -13.39
N TYR A 145 1.59 15.28 -13.49
CA TYR A 145 2.01 16.04 -12.31
C TYR A 145 0.80 16.79 -11.75
N HIS A 146 0.45 16.51 -10.49
CA HIS A 146 -0.76 17.02 -9.84
C HIS A 146 -0.50 18.35 -9.13
N SER A 147 0.65 18.48 -8.49
CA SER A 147 1.10 19.70 -7.82
C SER A 147 2.63 19.77 -7.79
N ILE A 148 3.19 20.84 -7.21
CA ILE A 148 4.64 20.99 -7.03
C ILE A 148 5.28 19.83 -6.26
N ASP A 149 4.50 19.20 -5.36
CA ASP A 149 4.97 18.12 -4.50
C ASP A 149 4.52 16.74 -4.94
N TYR A 150 3.48 16.64 -5.77
CA TYR A 150 2.82 15.36 -6.06
C TYR A 150 2.53 15.13 -7.55
N GLN A 151 2.61 13.86 -7.92
CA GLN A 151 2.20 13.31 -9.19
C GLN A 151 1.06 12.32 -8.97
N GLN A 152 0.19 12.21 -9.96
CA GLN A 152 -1.00 11.39 -9.92
C GLN A 152 -0.98 10.38 -11.07
N LEU A 153 -1.37 9.15 -10.74
CA LEU A 153 -1.51 8.05 -11.67
C LEU A 153 -2.89 7.42 -11.50
N CYS A 154 -3.58 7.15 -12.59
CA CYS A 154 -4.79 6.33 -12.61
C CYS A 154 -4.53 5.12 -13.51
N ILE A 155 -4.82 3.93 -13.01
CA ILE A 155 -4.62 2.65 -13.71
C ILE A 155 -5.94 1.89 -13.70
N GLN A 156 -6.36 1.41 -14.86
CA GLN A 156 -7.49 0.51 -15.02
C GLN A 156 -7.12 -0.59 -16.02
N GLY A 157 -7.73 -1.77 -15.88
CA GLY A 157 -7.48 -2.91 -16.75
C GLY A 157 -6.93 -4.11 -15.98
N ASP A 158 -6.55 -5.13 -16.74
CA ASP A 158 -6.01 -6.39 -16.21
C ASP A 158 -4.66 -6.67 -16.84
N VAL A 159 -3.82 -7.41 -16.11
CA VAL A 159 -2.44 -7.70 -16.50
C VAL A 159 -2.04 -9.05 -15.94
N ASP A 160 -1.41 -9.88 -16.77
CA ASP A 160 -0.99 -11.20 -16.33
C ASP A 160 0.30 -11.13 -15.50
N SER A 161 0.44 -12.03 -14.53
CA SER A 161 1.64 -12.13 -13.70
C SER A 161 2.93 -12.26 -14.52
N ALA A 162 2.89 -12.98 -15.64
CA ALA A 162 4.02 -13.14 -16.56
C ALA A 162 4.41 -11.82 -17.25
N GLU A 163 3.44 -10.94 -17.54
CA GLU A 163 3.70 -9.61 -18.09
C GLU A 163 4.36 -8.71 -17.04
N ILE A 164 3.86 -8.75 -15.80
CA ILE A 164 4.47 -8.03 -14.67
C ILE A 164 5.90 -8.50 -14.43
N GLU A 165 6.12 -9.81 -14.41
CA GLU A 165 7.45 -10.40 -14.23
C GLU A 165 8.42 -9.94 -15.32
N LYS A 166 7.98 -9.95 -16.58
CA LYS A 166 8.78 -9.46 -17.70
C LYS A 166 9.18 -8.00 -17.54
N VAL A 167 8.25 -7.12 -17.15
CA VAL A 167 8.55 -5.70 -16.90
C VAL A 167 9.51 -5.56 -15.72
N ALA A 168 9.33 -6.34 -14.65
CA ALA A 168 10.17 -6.28 -13.47
C ALA A 168 11.63 -6.64 -13.79
N TYR A 169 11.88 -7.73 -14.51
CA TYR A 169 13.25 -8.11 -14.89
C TYR A 169 13.85 -7.22 -15.99
N SER A 170 13.02 -6.59 -16.83
CA SER A 170 13.47 -5.59 -17.81
C SER A 170 14.02 -4.34 -17.11
N LEU A 171 13.28 -3.80 -16.13
CA LEU A 171 13.65 -2.57 -15.41
C LEU A 171 14.67 -2.81 -14.29
N TYR A 172 14.65 -3.99 -13.67
CA TYR A 172 15.48 -4.31 -12.51
C TYR A 172 16.24 -5.62 -12.75
N PRO A 173 17.33 -5.62 -13.56
CA PRO A 173 18.08 -6.83 -13.88
C PRO A 173 18.62 -7.58 -12.65
N ASN A 174 18.90 -6.84 -11.56
CA ASN A 174 19.41 -7.38 -10.29
C ASN A 174 18.30 -7.57 -9.26
N LEU A 175 17.07 -7.87 -9.68
CA LEU A 175 15.92 -8.00 -8.77
C LEU A 175 16.15 -9.04 -7.67
N ASN A 176 16.85 -10.13 -7.98
CA ASN A 176 17.18 -11.20 -7.03
C ASN A 176 18.14 -10.74 -5.91
N ASP A 177 18.86 -9.63 -6.10
CA ASP A 177 19.70 -9.04 -5.05
C ASP A 177 18.86 -8.13 -4.13
N LEU A 178 17.74 -7.60 -4.64
CA LEU A 178 16.85 -6.71 -3.93
C LEU A 178 15.82 -7.47 -3.08
N VAL A 179 15.38 -8.63 -3.56
CA VAL A 179 14.37 -9.48 -2.92
C VAL A 179 14.99 -10.85 -2.67
N GLU A 180 14.94 -11.34 -1.43
CA GLU A 180 15.44 -12.69 -1.13
C GLU A 180 14.59 -13.76 -1.85
N GLY A 181 15.24 -14.53 -2.71
CA GLY A 181 14.61 -15.61 -3.49
C GLY A 181 14.01 -15.13 -4.82
N SER A 182 13.30 -16.03 -5.51
CA SER A 182 12.59 -15.69 -6.76
C SER A 182 11.22 -15.10 -6.43
N PRO A 183 10.98 -13.80 -6.73
CA PRO A 183 9.71 -13.17 -6.41
C PRO A 183 8.58 -13.80 -7.22
N LYS A 184 7.47 -14.12 -6.54
CA LYS A 184 6.24 -14.56 -7.20
C LYS A 184 5.38 -13.33 -7.53
N PHE A 185 5.12 -13.13 -8.81
CA PHE A 185 4.24 -12.06 -9.27
C PHE A 185 2.78 -12.51 -9.31
N GLU A 186 1.89 -11.61 -8.93
CA GLU A 186 0.44 -11.77 -8.98
C GLU A 186 -0.12 -11.04 -10.23
N SER A 187 -1.29 -11.48 -10.71
CA SER A 187 -2.00 -10.79 -11.80
C SER A 187 -2.78 -9.56 -11.29
N GLY A 188 -3.28 -8.77 -12.24
CA GLY A 188 -4.12 -7.60 -12.00
C GLY A 188 -3.44 -6.52 -11.17
N LEU A 189 -4.24 -5.76 -10.41
CA LEU A 189 -3.75 -4.63 -9.61
C LEU A 189 -2.77 -5.06 -8.50
N MET A 190 -2.79 -6.31 -8.06
CA MET A 190 -1.82 -6.80 -7.07
C MET A 190 -0.40 -6.86 -7.65
N GLY A 191 -0.26 -7.36 -8.89
CA GLY A 191 1.02 -7.30 -9.62
C GLY A 191 1.52 -5.88 -9.83
N VAL A 192 0.58 -4.96 -10.12
CA VAL A 192 0.89 -3.51 -10.20
C VAL A 192 1.42 -2.98 -8.86
N HIS A 193 0.81 -3.32 -7.72
CA HIS A 193 1.36 -2.93 -6.42
C HIS A 193 2.78 -3.48 -6.19
N GLN A 194 3.01 -4.75 -6.53
CA GLN A 194 4.32 -5.39 -6.36
C GLN A 194 5.40 -4.64 -7.14
N ILE A 195 5.17 -4.35 -8.42
CA ILE A 195 6.20 -3.71 -9.26
C ILE A 195 6.45 -2.25 -8.87
N PHE A 196 5.43 -1.52 -8.43
CA PHE A 196 5.64 -0.16 -7.90
C PHE A 196 6.42 -0.17 -6.59
N PHE A 197 6.20 -1.15 -5.72
CA PHE A 197 6.97 -1.29 -4.49
C PHE A 197 8.44 -1.68 -4.79
N ILE A 198 8.66 -2.60 -5.71
CA ILE A 198 10.01 -2.96 -6.20
C ILE A 198 10.71 -1.72 -6.78
N ASN A 199 10.02 -0.94 -7.61
CA ASN A 199 10.55 0.31 -8.15
C ASN A 199 10.98 1.28 -7.04
N TYR A 200 10.13 1.46 -6.01
CA TYR A 200 10.47 2.31 -4.88
C TYR A 200 11.73 1.81 -4.18
N LEU A 201 11.80 0.51 -3.86
CA LEU A 201 12.95 -0.09 -3.21
C LEU A 201 14.22 0.06 -4.04
N TYR A 202 14.18 -0.25 -5.32
CA TYR A 202 15.31 -0.13 -6.24
C TYR A 202 15.87 1.30 -6.26
N ASN A 203 15.00 2.30 -6.42
CA ASN A 203 15.41 3.70 -6.41
C ASN A 203 15.91 4.16 -5.03
N PHE A 204 15.32 3.66 -3.95
CA PHE A 204 15.73 3.97 -2.59
C PHE A 204 17.16 3.48 -2.29
N TYR A 205 17.49 2.24 -2.65
CA TYR A 205 18.85 1.71 -2.46
C TYR A 205 19.89 2.39 -3.35
N ASN A 206 19.56 2.61 -4.63
CA ASN A 206 20.48 3.28 -5.54
C ASN A 206 20.69 4.76 -5.19
N GLY A 207 19.66 5.43 -4.68
CA GLY A 207 19.76 6.81 -4.18
C GLY A 207 20.64 6.93 -2.93
N LYS A 208 20.59 5.96 -2.02
CA LYS A 208 21.48 5.91 -0.85
C LYS A 208 22.94 5.63 -1.23
N ASN A 209 23.19 4.79 -2.22
CA ASN A 209 24.57 4.49 -2.66
C ASN A 209 25.25 5.68 -3.35
N ALA A 210 24.49 6.59 -3.96
CA ALA A 210 25.03 7.79 -4.63
C ALA A 210 25.42 8.93 -3.67
N THR A 211 25.08 8.83 -2.38
CA THR A 211 25.42 9.86 -1.36
C THR A 211 26.65 9.52 -0.52
N PHE A 212 27.32 8.39 -0.81
CA PHE A 212 28.56 7.96 -0.15
C PHE A 212 29.77 7.87 -1.11
N SER A 213 29.67 8.44 -2.30
CA SER A 213 30.76 8.54 -3.30
C SER A 213 31.21 9.98 -3.47
#